data_AF-A0A519KVP5-F1
#
_entry.id   AF-A0A519KVP5-F1
#
_cell.length_a   1.000
_cell.length_b   1.000
_cell.length_c   1.000
_cell.angle_alpha   90.00
_cell.angle_beta   90.00
_cell.angle_gamma   90.00
#
_symmetry.space_group_name_H-M   'P 1'
#
loop_
_entity.id
_entity.type
_entity.pdbx_description
1 polymer ?
#
loop_
_entity_poly.entity_id
_entity_poly.type
_entity_poly.pdbx_seq_one_letter_code
_entity_poly.pdbx_strand_id
1 'polypeptide(L)' 'MHNEHDGREPVPERDNRIGRAVMDAAFDVHRALGPGLLESACEACLAEDLERAGLSVERQVGVPVTYGQVRLD' A
#
# COMPACT_ATOMS: atom_id res chain seq x y z
N MET A 1 -24.19 -20.78 8.78
CA MET A 1 -22.75 -20.70 8.44
C MET A 1 -22.69 -20.17 7.02
N HIS A 2 -22.33 -18.90 6.83
CA HIS A 2 -22.27 -18.29 5.50
C HIS A 2 -21.10 -18.90 4.72
N ASN A 3 -21.40 -19.84 3.83
CA ASN A 3 -20.40 -20.58 3.05
C ASN A 3 -20.62 -20.35 1.54
N GLU A 4 -20.90 -19.10 1.14
CA GLU A 4 -21.23 -18.75 -0.26
C GLU A 4 -20.58 -17.42 -0.72
N HIS A 5 -19.35 -17.15 -0.30
CA HIS A 5 -18.47 -16.21 -1.02
C HIS A 5 -17.28 -17.04 -1.53
N ASP A 6 -16.89 -17.04 -2.80
CA ASP A 6 -17.25 -16.20 -3.94
C ASP A 6 -16.61 -16.89 -5.17
N GLY A 7 -17.24 -16.89 -6.34
CA GLY A 7 -16.70 -17.49 -7.57
C GLY A 7 -15.52 -16.71 -8.17
N ARG A 8 -14.70 -16.06 -7.33
CA ARG A 8 -13.55 -15.27 -7.76
C ARG A 8 -12.35 -16.17 -8.02
N GLU A 9 -11.66 -15.88 -9.11
CA GLU A 9 -10.37 -16.47 -9.38
C GLU A 9 -9.39 -16.13 -8.25
N PRO A 10 -8.49 -17.07 -7.87
CA PRO A 10 -7.48 -16.81 -6.87
C PRO A 10 -6.55 -15.69 -7.34
N VAL A 11 -6.18 -14.81 -6.41
CA VAL A 11 -5.21 -13.75 -6.65
C VAL A 11 -3.88 -14.39 -7.07
N PRO A 12 -3.22 -13.90 -8.14
CA PRO A 12 -1.93 -14.43 -8.58
C PRO A 12 -0.88 -14.42 -7.45
N GLU A 13 -0.07 -15.47 -7.36
CA GLU A 13 0.98 -15.60 -6.33
C GLU A 13 1.96 -14.41 -6.31
N ARG A 14 2.23 -13.82 -7.48
CA ARG A 14 3.04 -12.59 -7.59
C ARG A 14 2.45 -11.46 -6.75
N ASP A 15 1.14 -11.28 -6.81
CA ASP A 15 0.45 -10.17 -6.16
C ASP A 15 0.30 -10.46 -4.66
N ASN A 16 0.07 -11.72 -4.26
CA ASN A 16 0.13 -12.15 -2.86
C ASN A 16 1.50 -11.87 -2.22
N ARG A 17 2.58 -12.13 -2.96
CA ARG A 17 3.95 -11.84 -2.49
C ARG A 17 4.17 -10.34 -2.28
N ILE A 18 3.70 -9.50 -3.21
CA ILE A 18 3.78 -8.04 -3.08
C ILE A 18 2.96 -7.59 -1.87
N GLY A 19 1.71 -8.05 -1.76
CA GLY A 19 0.83 -7.71 -0.64
C GLY A 19 1.44 -8.10 0.71
N ARG A 20 2.08 -9.26 0.79
CA ARG A 20 2.77 -9.70 2.01
C ARG A 20 3.92 -8.76 2.39
N ALA A 21 4.75 -8.36 1.43
CA ALA A 21 5.84 -7.42 1.68
C ALA A 21 5.32 -6.04 2.16
N VAL A 22 4.23 -5.55 1.56
CA VAL A 22 3.55 -4.31 2.00
C VAL A 22 3.05 -4.43 3.44
N MET A 23 2.40 -5.54 3.78
CA MET A 23 1.89 -5.77 5.13
C MET A 23 3.00 -5.88 6.18
N ASP A 24 4.07 -6.63 5.87
CA ASP A 24 5.22 -6.80 6.76
C ASP A 24 5.88 -5.43 7.03
N ALA A 25 6.16 -4.64 5.98
CA ALA A 25 6.76 -3.31 6.12
C ALA A 25 5.86 -2.32 6.87
N ALA A 26 4.55 -2.27 6.58
CA ALA A 26 3.63 -1.40 7.27
C ALA A 26 3.51 -1.72 8.78
N PHE A 27 3.58 -3.01 9.13
CA PHE A 27 3.58 -3.44 10.52
C PHE A 27 4.86 -3.01 11.25
N ASP A 28 6.02 -3.15 10.61
CA ASP A 28 7.30 -2.71 11.15
C ASP A 28 7.34 -1.19 11.38
N VAL A 29 6.88 -0.40 10.40
CA VAL A 29 6.75 1.06 10.53
C VAL A 29 5.82 1.43 11.70
N HIS A 30 4.63 0.82 11.77
CA HIS A 30 3.68 1.10 12.84
C HIS A 30 4.22 0.72 14.23
N ARG A 31 4.93 -0.42 14.32
CA ARG A 31 5.56 -0.88 15.57
C ARG A 31 6.70 0.03 16.01
N ALA A 32 7.50 0.54 15.07
CA ALA A 32 8.63 1.40 15.37
C ALA A 32 8.21 2.82 15.77
N LEU A 33 7.20 3.37 15.10
CA LEU A 33 6.85 4.79 15.18
C LEU A 33 5.58 5.08 15.99
N GLY A 34 4.69 4.09 16.13
CA GLY A 34 3.38 4.27 16.74
C GLY A 34 2.37 5.01 15.85
N PRO A 35 1.11 5.14 16.32
CA PRO A 35 0.07 5.85 15.59
C PRO A 35 0.26 7.38 15.65
N GLY A 36 -0.33 8.10 14.69
CA GLY A 36 -0.50 9.56 14.76
C GLY A 36 0.62 10.40 14.12
N LEU A 37 1.49 9.78 13.33
CA LEU A 37 2.47 10.51 12.53
C LEU A 37 1.85 11.16 11.28
N LEU A 38 2.58 12.16 10.75
CA LEU A 38 2.29 12.76 9.45
C LEU A 38 2.38 11.71 8.35
N GLU A 39 1.50 11.82 7.35
CA GLU A 39 1.48 10.95 6.17
C GLU A 39 2.86 10.86 5.52
N SER A 40 3.53 11.99 5.31
CA SER A 40 4.86 12.05 4.69
C SER A 40 5.94 11.26 5.43
N ALA A 41 5.80 11.10 6.75
CA ALA A 41 6.74 10.31 7.54
C ALA A 41 6.46 8.81 7.39
N CYS A 42 5.21 8.39 7.53
CA CYS A 42 4.80 7.00 7.31
C CYS A 42 5.13 6.54 5.89
N GLU A 43 4.81 7.39 4.91
CA GLU A 43 5.03 7.15 3.47
C GLU A 43 6.53 7.01 3.15
N ALA A 44 7.38 7.89 3.70
CA ALA A 44 8.83 7.77 3.53
C ALA A 44 9.37 6.46 4.13
N CYS A 45 8.99 6.11 5.37
CA CYS A 45 9.49 4.89 6.02
C CYS A 45 9.02 3.63 5.29
N LEU A 46 7.74 3.60 4.87
CA LEU A 46 7.20 2.47 4.14
C LEU A 46 7.89 2.28 2.79
N ALA A 47 8.17 3.36 2.06
CA ALA A 47 8.89 3.30 0.79
C ALA A 47 10.30 2.73 0.97
N GLU A 48 11.05 3.21 1.96
CA GLU A 48 12.40 2.71 2.27
C GLU A 48 12.40 1.20 2.58
N ASP A 49 11.46 0.71 3.38
CA ASP A 49 11.39 -0.72 3.72
C ASP A 49 10.98 -1.59 2.52
N LEU A 50 10.09 -1.10 1.65
CA LEU A 50 9.70 -1.82 0.43
C LEU A 50 10.81 -1.85 -0.62
N GLU A 51 11.57 -0.76 -0.77
CA GLU A 51 12.75 -0.72 -1.62
C GLU A 51 13.84 -1.67 -1.10
N ARG A 52 14.05 -1.73 0.22
CA ARG A 52 14.95 -2.71 0.85
C ARG A 52 14.48 -4.15 0.68
N ALA A 53 13.18 -4.38 0.55
CA ALA A 53 12.61 -5.68 0.19
C ALA A 53 12.77 -6.02 -1.31
N GLY A 54 13.40 -5.15 -2.11
CA GLY A 54 13.69 -5.35 -3.52
C GLY A 54 12.51 -5.01 -4.44
N LEU A 55 11.52 -4.27 -3.96
CA LEU A 55 10.40 -3.80 -4.77
C LEU A 55 10.76 -2.47 -5.45
N SER A 56 10.24 -2.28 -6.66
CA SER A 56 10.22 -0.96 -7.30
C SER A 56 9.06 -0.16 -6.72
N VAL A 57 9.36 1.00 -6.13
CA VAL A 57 8.39 1.85 -5.45
C VAL A 57 8.42 3.23 -6.10
N GLU A 58 7.23 3.76 -6.38
CA GLU A 58 7.04 5.15 -6.76
C GLU A 58 6.19 5.83 -5.69
N ARG A 59 6.58 7.03 -5.32
CA ARG A 59 6.02 7.80 -4.21
C ARG A 59 5.15 8.93 -4.74
N GLN A 60 4.01 9.15 -4.12
CA GLN A 60 3.06 10.23 -4.45
C GLN A 60 2.76 10.33 -5.96
N VAL A 61 2.51 9.17 -6.60
CA VAL A 61 2.13 9.12 -8.01
C VAL A 61 0.84 9.92 -8.21
N GLY A 62 0.90 10.94 -9.07
CA GLY A 62 -0.25 11.79 -9.38
C GLY A 62 -1.40 10.94 -9.92
N VAL A 63 -2.51 10.89 -9.17
CA VAL A 63 -3.75 10.27 -9.62
C VAL A 63 -4.72 11.41 -9.91
N PRO A 64 -5.14 11.59 -11.16
CA PRO A 64 -5.97 12.73 -11.50
C PRO A 64 -7.32 12.65 -10.77
N VAL A 65 -7.73 13.77 -10.18
CA VAL A 65 -9.00 13.90 -9.47
C VAL A 65 -9.85 14.98 -10.14
N THR A 66 -11.11 14.65 -10.41
CA THR A 66 -12.08 15.63 -10.88
C THR A 66 -12.81 16.24 -9.69
N TYR A 67 -12.58 17.53 -9.44
CA TYR A 67 -13.33 18.32 -8.47
C TYR A 67 -14.29 19.28 -9.19
N GLY A 68 -15.57 18.93 -9.22
CA GLY A 68 -16.58 19.68 -9.97
C GLY A 68 -16.33 19.59 -11.48
N GLN A 69 -15.86 20.69 -12.08
CA GLN A 69 -15.48 20.76 -13.51
C GLN A 69 -13.98 20.92 -13.72
N VAL A 70 -13.19 20.92 -12.63
CA VAL A 70 -11.74 21.07 -12.68
C VAL A 70 -11.11 19.69 -12.58
N ARG A 71 -10.20 19.39 -13.51
CA ARG A 71 -9.33 18.21 -13.43
C ARG A 71 -8.02 18.63 -12.75
N LEU A 72 -7.70 17.99 -11.65
CA LEU A 72 -6.42 18.08 -10.95
C LEU A 72 -5.59 16.88 -11.41
N ASP A 73 -4.34 17.10 -11.81
CA ASP A 73 -3.40 16.04 -12.21
C ASP A 73 -2.36 15.78 -11.10
#